data_AF-A0A544TH97-F1
#
_entry.id   AF-A0A544TH97-F1
#
_cell.length_a   1.000
_cell.length_b   1.000
_cell.length_c   1.000
_cell.angle_alpha   90.00
_cell.angle_beta   90.00
_cell.angle_gamma   90.00
#
_symmetry.space_group_name_H-M   'P 1'
#
loop_
_entity.id
_entity.type
_entity.pdbx_description
1 polymer ?
#
loop_
_entity_poly.entity_id
_entity_poly.type
_entity_poly.pdbx_seq_one_letter_code
_entity_poly.pdbx_strand_id
1 'polypeptide(L)' 'MDETDILAILKQLEPKMQSVLFQTSNDYREDLEQDLKERMIKIIKNNINLEVPGFFDFIGEEQMQDYSGMLTRC' A
#
# COMPACT_ATOMS: atom_id res chain seq x y z
N MET A 1 -3.91 -11.94 10.19
CA MET A 1 -3.25 -11.85 8.87
C MET A 1 -2.20 -12.94 8.82
N ASP A 2 -2.19 -13.74 7.75
CA ASP A 2 -1.27 -14.87 7.60
C ASP A 2 0.13 -14.39 7.17
N GLU A 3 1.16 -15.23 7.33
CA GLU A 3 2.51 -14.89 6.85
C GLU A 3 2.54 -14.64 5.34
N THR A 4 1.70 -15.35 4.58
CA THR A 4 1.58 -15.18 3.12
C THR A 4 1.09 -13.79 2.72
N ASP A 5 0.16 -13.20 3.47
CA ASP A 5 -0.34 -11.85 3.23
C ASP A 5 0.76 -10.80 3.47
N ILE A 6 1.59 -10.98 4.51
CA ILE A 6 2.71 -10.07 4.81
C ILE A 6 3.69 -10.08 3.63
N LEU A 7 4.01 -11.27 3.12
CA LEU A 7 4.88 -11.43 1.97
C LEU A 7 4.29 -10.80 0.70
N ALA A 8 2.97 -10.90 0.49
CA ALA A 8 2.31 -10.26 -0.63
C ALA A 8 2.41 -8.72 -0.57
N ILE A 9 2.23 -8.13 0.60
CA ILE A 9 2.39 -6.68 0.81
C ILE A 9 3.85 -6.27 0.57
N LEU A 10 4.82 -7.00 1.14
CA LEU A 10 6.24 -6.71 0.94
C LEU A 10 6.63 -6.77 -0.53
N LYS A 11 6.13 -7.75 -1.27
CA LYS A 11 6.36 -7.88 -2.72
C LYS A 11 5.80 -6.70 -3.50
N GLN A 12 4.65 -6.14 -3.10
CA GLN A 12 4.11 -4.93 -3.74
C GLN A 12 4.95 -3.69 -3.46
N LEU A 13 5.62 -3.64 -2.30
CA LEU A 13 6.43 -2.50 -1.85
C LEU A 13 7.90 -2.58 -2.31
N GLU A 14 8.37 -3.77 -2.70
CA GLU A 14 9.71 -4.03 -3.23
C GLU A 14 10.20 -3.00 -4.27
N PRO A 15 9.46 -2.63 -5.34
CA PRO A 15 9.94 -1.67 -6.33
C PRO A 15 10.23 -0.29 -5.71
N LYS A 16 9.44 0.12 -4.72
CA LYS A 16 9.64 1.37 -4.00
C LYS A 16 10.85 1.29 -3.07
N MET A 17 11.02 0.16 -2.39
CA MET A 17 12.19 -0.09 -1.53
C MET A 17 13.50 -0.04 -2.33
N GLN A 18 13.56 -0.73 -3.46
CA GLN A 18 14.74 -0.74 -4.32
C GLN A 18 15.07 0.67 -4.84
N SER A 19 14.05 1.44 -5.22
CA SER A 19 14.22 2.83 -5.66
C SER A 19 14.82 3.73 -4.57
N VAL A 20 14.41 3.59 -3.31
CA VAL A 20 14.97 4.42 -2.21
C VAL A 20 16.34 3.93 -1.76
N LEU A 21 16.57 2.62 -1.73
CA LEU A 21 17.87 2.03 -1.38
C LEU A 21 18.95 2.44 -2.39
N PHE A 22 18.59 2.57 -3.67
CA PHE A 22 19.54 3.02 -4.69
C PHE A 22 20.02 4.46 -4.49
N GLN A 23 19.28 5.27 -3.74
CA GLN A 23 19.65 6.65 -3.39
C GLN A 23 20.61 6.73 -2.18
N THR A 24 20.94 5.59 -1.56
CA THR A 24 21.83 5.49 -0.40
C THR A 24 23.22 4.99 -0.80
N SER A 25 24.21 5.22 0.08
CA SER A 25 25.57 4.69 -0.11
C SER A 25 25.56 3.17 -0.20
N ASN A 26 26.39 2.62 -1.08
CA ASN A 26 26.47 1.18 -1.30
C ASN A 26 26.91 0.42 -0.04
N ASP A 27 27.80 1.01 0.76
CA ASP A 27 28.38 0.37 1.95
C ASP A 27 27.35 0.00 3.02
N TYR A 28 26.21 0.70 3.05
CA TYR A 28 25.15 0.49 4.04
C TYR A 28 23.87 -0.07 3.44
N ARG A 29 23.84 -0.32 2.13
CA ARG A 29 22.59 -0.60 1.41
C ARG A 29 21.94 -1.90 1.86
N GLU A 30 22.75 -2.94 2.08
CA GLU A 30 22.27 -4.26 2.54
C GLU A 30 21.70 -4.18 3.96
N ASP A 31 22.43 -3.53 4.87
CA ASP A 31 21.98 -3.33 6.25
C ASP A 31 20.68 -2.51 6.30
N LEU A 32 20.62 -1.42 5.52
CA LEU A 32 19.43 -0.58 5.40
C LEU A 32 18.24 -1.34 4.81
N GLU A 33 18.47 -2.26 3.87
CA GLU A 33 17.42 -3.11 3.31
C GLU A 33 16.80 -4.02 4.37
N GLN A 34 17.64 -4.67 5.19
CA GLN A 34 17.17 -5.53 6.28
C GLN A 34 16.41 -4.74 7.34
N ASP A 35 16.96 -3.62 7.81
CA ASP A 35 16.32 -2.75 8.79
C ASP A 35 14.96 -2.24 8.30
N LEU A 36 14.87 -1.88 7.02
CA LEU A 36 13.63 -1.43 6.39
C LEU A 36 12.58 -2.55 6.36
N LYS A 37 12.98 -3.77 5.96
CA LYS A 37 12.11 -4.95 5.94
C LYS A 37 11.58 -5.28 7.33
N GLU A 38 12.44 -5.28 8.34
CA GLU A 38 12.05 -5.53 9.72
C GLU A 38 11.03 -4.50 10.23
N ARG A 39 11.29 -3.21 9.97
CA ARG A 39 10.36 -2.14 10.36
C ARG A 39 9.02 -2.28 9.67
N MET A 40 9.01 -2.59 8.38
CA MET A 40 7.76 -2.83 7.63
C MET A 40 6.97 -3.98 8.24
N ILE A 41 7.60 -5.12 8.51
CA ILE A 41 6.92 -6.27 9.12
C ILE A 41 6.34 -5.89 10.49
N LYS A 42 7.09 -5.16 11.33
CA LYS A 42 6.61 -4.68 12.64
C LYS A 42 5.40 -3.74 12.49
N ILE A 43 5.46 -2.79 11.56
CA ILE A 43 4.37 -1.83 11.30
C ILE A 43 3.14 -2.56 10.79
N ILE A 44 3.29 -3.45 9.82
CA ILE A 44 2.23 -4.27 9.25
C ILE A 44 1.57 -5.04 10.39
N LYS A 45 2.32 -5.86 11.13
CA LYS A 45 1.79 -6.63 12.27
C LYS A 45 1.06 -5.79 13.33
N ASN A 46 1.51 -4.56 13.58
CA ASN A 46 0.93 -3.69 14.61
C ASN A 46 -0.28 -2.87 14.15
N ASN A 47 -0.41 -2.52 12.86
CA ASN A 47 -1.40 -1.54 12.38
C ASN A 47 -2.58 -2.15 11.60
N ILE A 48 -2.58 -3.46 11.32
CA ILE A 48 -3.67 -4.11 10.55
C ILE A 48 -5.01 -4.16 11.32
N ASN A 49 -5.03 -3.88 12.62
CA ASN A 49 -6.29 -3.85 13.39
C ASN A 49 -7.18 -2.62 13.11
N LEU A 50 -6.79 -1.74 12.19
CA LEU A 50 -7.66 -0.66 11.71
C LEU A 50 -8.39 -1.16 10.46
N GLU A 51 -9.72 -1.25 10.51
CA GLU A 51 -10.55 -1.33 9.31
C GLU A 51 -10.28 -0.07 8.48
N VAL A 52 -9.35 -0.20 7.52
CA VAL A 52 -9.05 0.86 6.56
C VAL A 52 -9.99 0.66 5.37
N PRO A 53 -10.77 1.69 4.98
CA PRO A 53 -11.62 1.60 3.82
C PRO A 53 -10.77 1.31 2.58
N GLY A 54 -11.26 0.42 1.72
CA GLY A 54 -10.64 0.19 0.42
C GLY A 54 -10.62 1.48 -0.40
N PHE A 55 -9.71 1.59 -1.37
CA PHE A 55 -9.60 2.77 -2.23
C PHE A 55 -10.93 3.17 -2.89
N PHE A 56 -11.76 2.19 -3.27
CA PHE A 56 -13.08 2.44 -3.85
C PHE A 56 -14.16 2.73 -2.80
N ASP A 57 -14.02 2.21 -1.58
CA ASP A 57 -14.89 2.59 -0.45
C ASP A 57 -14.63 4.06 -0.06
N PHE A 58 -13.37 4.51 -0.20
CA PHE A 58 -12.99 5.91 0.00
C PHE A 58 -13.53 6.85 -1.10
N ILE A 59 -13.64 6.37 -2.34
CA ILE A 59 -14.18 7.16 -3.47
C ILE A 59 -15.72 7.05 -3.58
N GLY A 60 -16.31 6.04 -2.94
CA GLY A 60 -17.64 5.51 -3.22
C GLY A 60 -18.83 6.23 -2.60
N GLU A 61 -18.68 7.37 -1.91
CA GLU A 61 -19.82 8.08 -1.31
C GLU A 61 -20.14 9.45 -1.95
N GLU A 62 -19.22 10.07 -2.72
CA GLU A 62 -19.48 11.42 -3.28
C GLU A 62 -19.92 11.44 -4.76
N GLN A 63 -19.81 10.35 -5.52
CA GLN A 63 -20.03 10.38 -6.98
C GLN A 63 -21.32 9.70 -7.47
N MET A 64 -22.21 9.26 -6.58
CA MET A 64 -23.39 8.47 -6.93
C MET A 64 -24.73 9.24 -6.95
N GLN A 65 -24.72 10.59 -6.96
CA GLN A 65 -25.95 11.39 -7.09
C GLN A 65 -26.18 12.03 -8.47
N ASP A 66 -25.16 12.16 -9.34
CA ASP A 66 -25.25 13.04 -10.52
C ASP A 66 -25.49 12.36 -11.89
N TYR A 67 -25.48 11.04 -11.99
CA TYR A 67 -25.56 10.36 -13.30
C TYR A 67 -26.95 9.82 -13.70
N SER A 68 -27.98 9.97 -12.87
CA SER A 68 -29.34 9.49 -13.20
C SER A 68 -30.12 10.41 -14.15
N GLY A 69 -29.61 11.60 -14.48
CA GLY A 69 -30.39 12.65 -15.16
C GLY A 69 -30.19 12.79 -16.68
N MET A 70 -29.23 12.11 -17.32
CA MET A 70 -28.77 12.50 -18.67
C MET A 70 -28.93 11.43 -19.77
N LEU A 71 -29.93 10.55 -19.67
CA LEU A 71 -30.31 9.65 -20.77
C LEU A 71 -31.75 9.88 -21.22
N THR A 72 -32.06 11.10 -21.64
CA THR A 72 -33.17 11.35 -22.56
C THR A 72 -32.66 11.08 -23.98
N ARG A 73 -33.12 9.95 -24.53
CA ARG A 73 -32.97 9.57 -25.94
C ARG A 73 -33.32 10.73 -26.88
N CYS A 74 -32.44 11.04 -27.82
CA CYS A 74 -32.77 11.59 -29.12
C CYS A 74 -32.58 10.50 -30.17
#